data_AF-A0A7S3LPI4-F1
#
_entry.id   AF-A0A7S3LPI4-F1
#
_cell.length_a   1.000
_cell.length_b   1.000
_cell.length_c   1.000
_cell.angle_alpha   90.00
_cell.angle_beta   90.00
_cell.angle_gamma   90.00
#
_symmetry.space_group_name_H-M   'P 1'
#
loop_
_entity.id
_entity.type
_entity.pdbx_description
1 polymer ?
#
loop_
_entity_poly.entity_id
_entity_poly.type
_entity_poly.pdbx_seq_one_letter_code
_entity_poly.pdbx_strand_id
1 'polypeptide(L)'
;LFSCNCSAHIRTLCPGARSTSTGIKVGPCGAETGQRLSSNTAPETVLQPGIQTITVEGDIAHIGSPMRIALSRNGLDTDFEDCILLDHLPHNDNAANGYVYNISVEIPDIDCPRCTLQVLQVMTDKIKNNLGAGVESCTYRPDATTSWANGGCGVSYHSCSNIIINGSTSPELHNCSQPLDWPFRGLESNIYRKDESSIWNEFHFLQAAPERLKEFVEICPTNHTASSTASSVAYSFSFIYYFFMPLVFTKLAPSIH
;
A
#
# COMPACT_ATOMS: atom_id res chain seq x y z
N LEU A 1 -22.13 -10.55 -25.76
CA LEU A 1 -20.98 -10.65 -24.84
C LEU A 1 -20.56 -9.24 -24.48
N PHE A 2 -21.00 -8.72 -23.34
CA PHE A 2 -20.54 -7.42 -22.85
C PHE A 2 -19.12 -7.59 -22.33
N SER A 3 -18.13 -7.05 -23.06
CA SER A 3 -16.80 -6.82 -22.49
C SER A 3 -16.97 -5.71 -21.45
N CYS A 4 -17.08 -6.07 -20.17
CA CYS A 4 -16.81 -5.11 -19.12
C CYS A 4 -15.35 -4.72 -19.29
N ASN A 5 -15.10 -3.50 -19.78
CA ASN A 5 -13.84 -2.82 -19.56
C ASN A 5 -13.77 -2.49 -18.06
N CYS A 6 -13.60 -3.53 -17.25
CA CYS A 6 -13.34 -3.43 -15.84
C CYS A 6 -11.91 -2.91 -15.75
N SER A 7 -11.78 -1.61 -15.49
CA SER A 7 -10.52 -0.89 -15.44
C SER A 7 -10.13 -0.83 -13.96
N ALA A 8 -9.13 -1.59 -13.50
CA ALA A 8 -8.64 -1.40 -12.12
C ALA A 8 -8.19 0.03 -11.97
N HIS A 9 -8.36 0.61 -10.81
CA HIS A 9 -8.00 1.99 -10.66
C HIS A 9 -7.46 2.17 -9.26
N ILE A 10 -6.30 2.80 -9.11
CA ILE A 10 -5.63 3.01 -7.82
C ILE A 10 -5.31 4.49 -7.64
N ARG A 11 -5.48 5.01 -6.43
CA ARG A 11 -4.86 6.28 -6.02
C ARG A 11 -4.43 6.26 -4.56
N THR A 12 -3.48 7.12 -4.22
CA THR A 12 -3.09 7.40 -2.84
C THR A 12 -4.07 8.40 -2.22
N LEU A 13 -4.63 8.04 -1.07
CA LEU A 13 -5.43 8.94 -0.22
C LEU A 13 -4.51 9.74 0.70
N CYS A 14 -3.52 9.08 1.29
CA CYS A 14 -2.49 9.71 2.10
C CYS A 14 -1.13 9.02 1.83
N PRO A 15 -0.09 9.75 1.41
CA PRO A 15 -0.09 11.16 0.99
C PRO A 15 -1.08 11.41 -0.16
N GLY A 16 -1.63 12.62 -0.26
CA GLY A 16 -2.64 12.92 -1.28
C GLY A 16 -2.09 12.74 -2.71
N ALA A 17 -2.82 12.03 -3.57
CA ALA A 17 -2.46 11.90 -4.98
C ALA A 17 -2.50 13.25 -5.71
N ARG A 18 -1.63 13.41 -6.73
CA ARG A 18 -1.64 14.58 -7.63
C ARG A 18 -2.91 14.66 -8.46
N SER A 19 -3.47 13.51 -8.80
CA SER A 19 -4.69 13.39 -9.58
C SER A 19 -5.77 12.71 -8.77
N THR A 20 -7.00 13.19 -8.94
CA THR A 20 -8.17 12.50 -8.40
C THR A 20 -8.56 11.28 -9.23
N SER A 21 -8.01 11.12 -10.44
CA SER A 21 -8.24 9.95 -11.27
C SER A 21 -7.51 8.75 -10.70
N THR A 22 -8.25 7.66 -10.51
CA THR A 22 -7.70 6.36 -10.16
C THR A 22 -7.23 5.60 -11.42
N GLY A 23 -7.62 6.05 -12.63
CA GLY A 23 -7.44 5.31 -13.89
C GLY A 23 -6.27 5.73 -14.76
N ILE A 24 -5.18 6.20 -14.14
CA ILE A 24 -3.98 6.64 -14.87
C ILE A 24 -3.20 5.43 -15.36
N LYS A 25 -3.20 5.20 -16.68
CA LYS A 25 -2.49 4.07 -17.34
C LYS A 25 -1.13 4.44 -17.94
N VAL A 26 -0.86 5.73 -18.05
CA VAL A 26 0.37 6.25 -18.65
C VAL A 26 1.40 6.32 -17.54
N GLY A 27 2.44 5.49 -17.62
CA GLY A 27 3.52 5.51 -16.65
C GLY A 27 4.45 6.72 -16.85
N PRO A 28 5.23 7.07 -15.82
CA PRO A 28 5.16 6.55 -14.45
C PRO A 28 4.15 7.29 -13.55
N CYS A 29 3.65 8.46 -13.95
CA CYS A 29 2.75 9.29 -13.14
C CYS A 29 1.57 9.91 -13.92
N GLY A 30 1.30 9.43 -15.14
CA GLY A 30 0.26 9.95 -16.05
C GLY A 30 0.79 10.85 -17.16
N ALA A 31 -0.07 11.22 -18.12
CA ALA A 31 0.29 11.99 -19.33
C ALA A 31 0.84 13.40 -19.06
N GLU A 32 0.79 13.87 -17.82
CA GLU A 32 1.54 15.04 -17.33
C GLU A 32 3.00 14.68 -17.05
N THR A 33 3.57 13.72 -17.80
CA THR A 33 4.95 13.22 -17.68
C THR A 33 5.92 14.36 -17.94
N GLY A 34 6.37 15.01 -16.88
CA GLY A 34 7.30 16.13 -16.97
C GLY A 34 7.20 17.02 -15.76
N GLN A 35 7.74 16.53 -14.64
CA GLN A 35 7.92 17.24 -13.38
C GLN A 35 6.64 17.32 -12.52
N ARG A 36 6.84 17.33 -11.20
CA ARG A 36 5.99 18.06 -10.27
C ARG A 36 5.67 19.42 -10.90
N LEU A 37 4.49 19.55 -11.51
CA LEU A 37 4.10 20.73 -12.28
C LEU A 37 4.43 21.97 -11.43
N SER A 38 5.21 22.89 -11.99
CA SER A 38 5.60 24.13 -11.32
C SER A 38 4.40 25.01 -10.93
N SER A 39 3.19 24.67 -11.39
CA SER A 39 1.91 25.28 -11.02
C SER A 39 1.20 24.65 -9.80
N ASN A 40 1.79 23.62 -9.16
CA ASN A 40 1.57 23.14 -7.79
C ASN A 40 0.18 23.41 -7.16
N THR A 41 -0.87 22.72 -7.61
CA THR A 41 -2.16 22.63 -6.88
C THR A 41 -2.30 21.34 -6.07
N ALA A 42 -1.42 20.36 -6.28
CA ALA A 42 -1.45 19.09 -5.57
C ALA A 42 -0.89 19.24 -4.14
N PRO A 43 -1.49 18.58 -3.13
CA PRO A 43 -1.04 18.66 -1.75
C PRO A 43 0.37 18.09 -1.59
N GLU A 44 1.18 18.75 -0.77
CA GLU A 44 2.50 18.27 -0.36
C GLU A 44 2.36 17.63 1.02
N THR A 45 2.83 16.40 1.16
CA THR A 45 2.81 15.71 2.46
C THR A 45 4.24 15.59 3.00
N VAL A 46 4.46 16.03 4.23
CA VAL A 46 5.75 15.89 4.89
C VAL A 46 5.83 14.51 5.55
N LEU A 47 6.83 13.72 5.16
CA LEU A 47 7.17 12.44 5.76
C LEU A 47 8.38 12.60 6.67
N GLN A 48 8.40 11.82 7.75
CA GLN A 48 9.59 11.62 8.57
C GLN A 48 10.27 10.30 8.16
N PRO A 49 11.61 10.19 8.30
CA PRO A 49 12.29 8.91 8.25
C PRO A 49 11.70 7.90 9.24
N GLY A 50 11.72 6.62 8.87
CA GLY A 50 11.13 5.54 9.66
C GLY A 50 9.78 5.05 9.13
N ILE A 51 9.04 4.32 9.97
CA ILE A 51 7.80 3.67 9.55
C ILE A 51 6.69 4.71 9.39
N GLN A 52 6.06 4.73 8.22
CA GLN A 52 4.98 5.65 7.87
C GLN A 52 3.88 4.88 7.11
N THR A 53 2.60 5.14 7.37
CA THR A 53 1.49 4.43 6.71
C THR A 53 0.95 5.17 5.49
N ILE A 54 1.08 4.55 4.32
CA ILE A 54 0.48 4.99 3.06
C ILE A 54 -0.93 4.39 2.96
N THR A 55 -1.94 5.24 2.80
CA THR A 55 -3.31 4.79 2.52
C THR A 55 -3.57 4.89 1.03
N VAL A 56 -3.96 3.77 0.44
CA VAL A 56 -4.34 3.68 -0.97
C VAL A 56 -5.79 3.23 -1.09
N GLU A 57 -6.49 3.72 -2.10
CA GLU A 57 -7.79 3.18 -2.46
C GLU A 57 -7.78 2.68 -3.90
N GLY A 58 -8.62 1.69 -4.16
CA GLY A 58 -8.92 1.27 -5.52
C GLY A 58 -10.41 1.18 -5.82
N ASP A 59 -10.79 1.70 -6.98
CA ASP A 59 -12.18 1.81 -7.41
C ASP A 59 -12.74 0.46 -7.88
N ILE A 60 -11.97 -0.28 -8.67
CA ILE A 60 -12.36 -1.60 -9.18
C ILE A 60 -11.37 -2.65 -8.70
N ALA A 61 -11.87 -3.68 -8.03
CA ALA A 61 -11.09 -4.81 -7.55
C ALA A 61 -10.83 -5.82 -8.68
N HIS A 62 -9.60 -6.34 -8.74
CA HIS A 62 -9.22 -7.35 -9.71
C HIS A 62 -8.34 -8.40 -9.06
N ILE A 63 -8.71 -9.66 -9.28
CA ILE A 63 -7.87 -10.80 -8.92
C ILE A 63 -6.49 -10.63 -9.56
N GLY A 64 -5.41 -10.86 -8.82
CA GLY A 64 -4.06 -10.66 -9.36
C GLY A 64 -3.83 -9.22 -9.79
N SER A 65 -3.83 -8.30 -8.82
CA SER A 65 -3.47 -6.90 -9.06
C SER A 65 -2.39 -6.40 -8.08
N PRO A 66 -1.21 -7.05 -8.06
CA PRO A 66 -0.14 -6.68 -7.13
C PRO A 66 0.30 -5.23 -7.33
N MET A 67 0.86 -4.66 -6.27
CA MET A 67 1.28 -3.27 -6.22
C MET A 67 2.77 -3.14 -5.90
N ARG A 68 3.31 -1.95 -6.15
CA ARG A 68 4.65 -1.52 -5.75
C ARG A 68 4.58 -0.11 -5.19
N ILE A 69 5.34 0.16 -4.13
CA ILE A 69 5.56 1.51 -3.59
C ILE A 69 7.04 1.88 -3.77
N ALA A 70 7.29 2.99 -4.44
CA ALA A 70 8.63 3.46 -4.79
C ALA A 70 8.76 4.99 -4.67
N LEU A 71 10.00 5.48 -4.59
CA LEU A 71 10.30 6.91 -4.54
C LEU A 71 11.10 7.37 -5.77
N SER A 72 10.75 8.54 -6.31
CA SER A 72 11.65 9.33 -7.14
C SER A 72 12.29 10.40 -6.25
N ARG A 73 13.61 10.40 -6.17
CA ARG A 73 14.38 11.22 -5.21
C ARG A 73 14.67 12.66 -5.66
N ASN A 74 14.38 12.97 -6.92
CA ASN A 74 14.68 14.25 -7.55
C ASN A 74 13.40 15.02 -7.97
N GLY A 75 12.23 14.39 -7.82
CA GLY A 75 10.94 14.98 -8.18
C GLY A 75 10.74 15.14 -9.69
N LEU A 76 11.55 14.42 -10.49
CA LEU A 76 11.45 14.37 -11.95
C LEU A 76 10.53 13.24 -12.42
N ASP A 77 9.97 12.48 -11.48
CA ASP A 77 9.14 11.30 -11.74
C ASP A 77 9.89 10.25 -12.57
N THR A 78 11.18 10.12 -12.30
CA THR A 78 12.07 9.12 -12.89
C THR A 78 12.68 8.26 -11.78
N ASP A 79 13.34 7.17 -12.18
CA ASP A 79 14.24 6.39 -11.31
C ASP A 79 13.53 5.73 -10.11
N PHE A 80 12.23 5.42 -10.25
CA PHE A 80 11.47 4.73 -9.21
C PHE A 80 12.03 3.32 -8.96
N GLU A 81 12.57 2.69 -9.99
CA GLU A 81 13.21 1.38 -9.93
C GLU A 81 14.50 1.39 -9.07
N ASP A 82 15.13 2.55 -8.89
CA ASP A 82 16.33 2.70 -8.04
C ASP A 82 15.98 2.86 -6.56
N CYS A 83 14.72 3.15 -6.22
CA CYS A 83 14.29 3.30 -4.84
C CYS A 83 12.91 2.67 -4.59
N ILE A 84 12.89 1.34 -4.55
CA ILE A 84 11.70 0.55 -4.21
C ILE A 84 11.62 0.37 -2.69
N LEU A 85 10.52 0.84 -2.09
CA LEU A 85 10.25 0.68 -0.66
C LEU A 85 9.65 -0.69 -0.36
N LEU A 86 8.65 -1.07 -1.15
CA LEU A 86 8.00 -2.39 -1.13
C LEU A 86 7.62 -2.77 -2.56
N ASP A 87 8.02 -3.97 -2.98
CA ASP A 87 7.64 -4.58 -4.26
C ASP A 87 6.74 -5.80 -4.02
N HIS A 88 6.02 -6.23 -5.05
CA HIS A 88 5.15 -7.40 -4.99
C HIS A 88 4.18 -7.38 -3.81
N LEU A 89 3.57 -6.22 -3.53
CA LEU A 89 2.50 -6.10 -2.54
C LEU A 89 1.26 -6.84 -3.08
N PRO A 90 0.85 -7.96 -2.49
CA PRO A 90 -0.20 -8.79 -3.04
C PRO A 90 -1.58 -8.13 -2.92
N HIS A 91 -2.45 -8.36 -3.88
CA HIS A 91 -3.84 -7.92 -3.80
C HIS A 91 -4.68 -8.84 -2.90
N ASN A 92 -5.77 -8.33 -2.32
CA ASN A 92 -6.82 -9.19 -1.77
C ASN A 92 -7.78 -9.59 -2.90
N ASP A 93 -7.70 -10.83 -3.37
CA ASP A 93 -8.60 -11.33 -4.43
C ASP A 93 -10.10 -11.32 -4.02
N ASN A 94 -10.40 -11.18 -2.72
CA ASN A 94 -11.77 -11.04 -2.20
C ASN A 94 -12.18 -9.58 -1.97
N ALA A 95 -11.36 -8.59 -2.37
CA ALA A 95 -11.71 -7.18 -2.23
C ALA A 95 -12.98 -6.85 -3.04
N ALA A 96 -13.84 -6.03 -2.46
CA ALA A 96 -14.92 -5.37 -3.18
C ALA A 96 -14.41 -4.12 -3.89
N ASN A 97 -15.16 -3.62 -4.87
CA ASN A 97 -14.93 -2.30 -5.46
C ASN A 97 -14.92 -1.21 -4.39
N GLY A 98 -14.09 -0.18 -4.55
CA GLY A 98 -13.88 0.86 -3.55
C GLY A 98 -13.10 0.40 -2.32
N TYR A 99 -12.17 -0.55 -2.48
CA TYR A 99 -11.35 -1.03 -1.38
C TYR A 99 -10.33 0.02 -0.94
N VAL A 100 -9.95 -0.06 0.33
CA VAL A 100 -8.86 0.73 0.92
C VAL A 100 -7.83 -0.22 1.50
N TYR A 101 -6.55 0.14 1.37
CA TYR A 101 -5.43 -0.53 2.01
C TYR A 101 -4.58 0.46 2.80
N ASN A 102 -4.13 0.03 3.97
CA ASN A 102 -3.13 0.70 4.79
C ASN A 102 -1.81 -0.07 4.65
N ILE A 103 -0.80 0.60 4.13
CA ILE A 103 0.48 -0.01 3.79
C ILE A 103 1.57 0.77 4.51
N SER A 104 2.11 0.20 5.58
CA SER A 104 3.24 0.79 6.27
C SER A 104 4.54 0.46 5.53
N VAL A 105 5.33 1.50 5.27
CA VAL A 105 6.64 1.43 4.61
C VAL A 105 7.70 2.07 5.49
N GLU A 106 8.94 1.66 5.31
CA GLU A 106 10.08 2.31 5.94
C GLU A 106 10.61 3.41 5.03
N ILE A 107 10.36 4.67 5.40
CA ILE A 107 10.84 5.84 4.68
C ILE A 107 12.32 6.04 4.99
N PRO A 108 13.18 6.13 3.97
CA PRO A 108 14.61 6.29 4.20
C PRO A 108 14.95 7.65 4.81
N ASP A 109 16.05 7.70 5.56
CA ASP A 109 16.55 8.94 6.16
C ASP A 109 17.26 9.84 5.14
N ILE A 110 16.48 10.47 4.23
CA ILE A 110 16.99 11.37 3.19
C ILE A 110 16.36 12.77 3.30
N ASP A 111 17.17 13.82 3.15
CA ASP A 111 16.69 15.19 3.00
C ASP A 111 16.22 15.40 1.55
N CYS A 112 14.90 15.29 1.34
CA CYS A 112 14.31 15.35 0.03
C CYS A 112 13.16 16.36 -0.02
N PRO A 113 13.43 17.64 -0.34
CA PRO A 113 12.40 18.68 -0.45
C PRO A 113 11.48 18.48 -1.66
N ARG A 114 11.88 17.63 -2.61
CA ARG A 114 11.14 17.38 -3.85
C ARG A 114 11.13 15.91 -4.22
N CYS A 115 10.57 15.07 -3.37
CA CYS A 115 10.37 13.65 -3.69
C CYS A 115 8.99 13.41 -4.29
N THR A 116 8.90 12.33 -5.08
CA THR A 116 7.62 11.76 -5.52
C THR A 116 7.48 10.37 -4.94
N LEU A 117 6.32 10.08 -4.31
CA LEU A 117 5.94 8.71 -3.96
C LEU A 117 5.04 8.15 -5.05
N GLN A 118 5.41 6.99 -5.62
CA GLN A 118 4.62 6.27 -6.59
C GLN A 118 4.00 5.03 -5.95
N VAL A 119 2.71 4.84 -6.20
CA VAL A 119 2.03 3.54 -6.11
C VAL A 119 1.75 3.07 -7.53
N LEU A 120 2.32 1.92 -7.87
CA LEU A 120 2.05 1.20 -9.10
C LEU A 120 1.11 0.03 -8.76
N GLN A 121 0.12 -0.21 -9.60
CA GLN A 121 -0.69 -1.44 -9.59
C GLN A 121 -0.61 -2.11 -10.96
N VAL A 122 -0.27 -3.40 -10.99
CA VAL A 122 -0.11 -4.16 -12.23
C VAL A 122 -1.26 -5.15 -12.37
N MET A 123 -1.87 -5.21 -13.56
CA MET A 123 -2.99 -6.10 -13.82
C MET A 123 -2.54 -7.42 -14.43
N THR A 124 -2.54 -8.47 -13.61
CA THR A 124 -2.03 -9.78 -14.00
C THR A 124 -3.14 -10.76 -14.39
N ASP A 125 -4.41 -10.47 -14.10
CA ASP A 125 -5.55 -11.28 -14.54
C ASP A 125 -5.67 -11.39 -16.07
N LYS A 126 -5.12 -10.41 -16.79
CA LYS A 126 -5.14 -10.35 -18.25
C LYS A 126 -3.97 -11.08 -18.93
N ILE A 127 -2.97 -11.58 -18.19
CA ILE A 127 -1.76 -12.21 -18.75
C ILE A 127 -2.11 -13.32 -19.74
N LYS A 128 -2.85 -14.35 -19.30
CA LYS A 128 -3.15 -15.53 -20.12
C LYS A 128 -3.86 -15.19 -21.43
N ASN A 129 -4.75 -14.20 -21.39
CA ASN A 129 -5.55 -13.82 -22.55
C ASN A 129 -4.76 -12.98 -23.56
N ASN A 130 -3.63 -12.36 -23.16
CA ASN A 130 -2.87 -11.44 -24.01
C ASN A 130 -1.47 -11.96 -24.38
N LEU A 131 -0.81 -12.73 -23.50
CA LEU A 131 0.54 -13.29 -23.74
C LEU A 131 0.53 -14.75 -24.17
N GLY A 132 -0.63 -15.41 -24.12
CA GLY A 132 -0.80 -16.80 -24.53
C GLY A 132 -0.89 -17.78 -23.37
N ALA A 133 -1.29 -19.01 -23.69
CA ALA A 133 -1.41 -20.09 -22.71
C ALA A 133 -0.02 -20.51 -22.19
N GLY A 134 0.10 -20.70 -20.88
CA GLY A 134 1.35 -21.11 -20.22
C GLY A 134 2.27 -19.93 -19.82
N VAL A 135 1.91 -18.70 -20.18
CA VAL A 135 2.57 -17.51 -19.62
C VAL A 135 1.89 -17.14 -18.30
N GLU A 136 2.68 -17.07 -17.24
CA GLU A 136 2.20 -16.82 -15.86
C GLU A 136 2.63 -15.47 -15.31
N SER A 137 3.57 -14.80 -15.98
CA SER A 137 4.09 -13.50 -15.58
C SER A 137 4.10 -12.49 -16.73
N CYS A 138 4.22 -11.22 -16.37
CA CYS A 138 4.52 -10.13 -17.30
C CYS A 138 5.58 -9.21 -16.70
N THR A 139 6.25 -8.43 -17.55
CA THR A 139 7.25 -7.44 -17.13
C THR A 139 6.65 -6.05 -17.16
N TYR A 140 6.63 -5.36 -16.02
CA TYR A 140 6.29 -3.94 -15.98
C TYR A 140 7.36 -3.12 -16.69
N ARG A 141 6.90 -2.16 -17.50
CA ARG A 141 7.77 -1.25 -18.24
C ARG A 141 7.15 0.15 -18.18
N PRO A 142 7.84 1.13 -17.58
CA PRO A 142 7.26 2.47 -17.40
C PRO A 142 7.04 3.21 -18.73
N ASP A 143 7.82 2.87 -19.77
CA ASP A 143 7.75 3.46 -21.11
C ASP A 143 6.76 2.76 -22.05
N ALA A 144 6.36 1.53 -21.73
CA ALA A 144 5.45 0.74 -22.55
C ALA A 144 4.00 1.12 -22.24
N THR A 145 3.49 2.17 -22.90
CA THR A 145 2.08 2.54 -22.81
C THR A 145 1.19 1.37 -23.21
N THR A 146 0.58 0.72 -22.21
CA THR A 146 -0.46 -0.31 -22.37
C THR A 146 -0.12 -1.44 -23.37
N SER A 147 1.15 -1.85 -23.47
CA SER A 147 1.58 -2.84 -24.46
C SER A 147 1.86 -4.21 -23.83
N TRP A 148 1.22 -5.23 -24.37
CA TRP A 148 1.53 -6.64 -24.09
C TRP A 148 2.68 -7.18 -24.96
N ALA A 149 3.26 -6.34 -25.83
CA ALA A 149 4.36 -6.76 -26.67
C ALA A 149 5.58 -7.16 -25.82
N ASN A 150 6.33 -8.17 -26.28
CA ASN A 150 7.57 -8.63 -25.65
C ASN A 150 7.40 -9.00 -24.17
N GLY A 151 6.24 -9.54 -23.77
CA GLY A 151 5.96 -9.95 -22.40
C GLY A 151 5.61 -8.81 -21.44
N GLY A 152 5.31 -7.61 -21.96
CA GLY A 152 4.95 -6.45 -21.14
C GLY A 152 3.65 -6.63 -20.35
N CYS A 153 3.56 -6.01 -19.17
CA CYS A 153 2.29 -5.87 -18.45
C CYS A 153 1.44 -4.79 -19.12
N GLY A 154 0.60 -5.19 -20.09
CA GLY A 154 -0.12 -4.25 -20.94
C GLY A 154 -1.24 -3.46 -20.27
N VAL A 155 -1.48 -3.67 -18.97
CA VAL A 155 -2.35 -2.80 -18.16
C VAL A 155 -1.69 -2.61 -16.80
N SER A 156 -1.31 -1.37 -16.50
CA SER A 156 -0.78 -0.95 -15.20
C SER A 156 -1.39 0.41 -14.86
N TYR A 157 -1.54 0.70 -13.57
CA TYR A 157 -2.07 1.94 -13.06
C TYR A 157 -1.10 2.61 -12.10
N HIS A 158 -1.11 3.93 -12.11
CA HIS A 158 -0.14 4.74 -11.39
C HIS A 158 -0.82 5.79 -10.54
N SER A 159 -0.31 5.97 -9.33
CA SER A 159 -0.64 7.11 -8.47
C SER A 159 0.65 7.73 -7.99
N CYS A 160 0.78 9.04 -8.16
CA CYS A 160 1.93 9.78 -7.67
C CYS A 160 1.50 10.86 -6.69
N SER A 161 2.26 11.02 -5.61
CA SER A 161 2.06 12.03 -4.57
C SER A 161 3.30 12.90 -4.42
N ASN A 162 3.10 14.20 -4.21
CA ASN A 162 4.18 15.12 -3.85
C ASN A 162 4.50 14.96 -2.37
N ILE A 163 5.76 14.64 -2.06
CA ILE A 163 6.20 14.50 -0.69
C ILE A 163 7.48 15.30 -0.41
N ILE A 164 7.65 15.64 0.85
CA ILE A 164 8.88 16.16 1.44
C ILE A 164 9.35 15.12 2.44
N ILE A 165 10.62 14.73 2.43
CA ILE A 165 11.20 13.87 3.47
C ILE A 165 12.20 14.71 4.25
N ASN A 166 11.95 14.88 5.55
CA ASN A 166 12.84 15.62 6.45
C ASN A 166 13.90 14.69 7.05
N GLY A 167 14.76 14.13 6.21
CA GLY A 167 15.87 13.31 6.64
C GLY A 167 17.16 14.11 6.88
N SER A 168 18.22 13.39 7.21
CA SER A 168 19.53 13.95 7.55
C SER A 168 20.60 13.69 6.49
N THR A 169 20.36 12.77 5.54
CA THR A 169 21.36 12.37 4.54
C THR A 169 21.01 12.85 3.12
N SER A 170 22.04 13.03 2.28
CA SER A 170 21.82 13.39 0.87
C SER A 170 21.11 12.26 0.12
N PRO A 171 20.06 12.56 -0.68
CA PRO A 171 19.35 11.56 -1.47
C PRO A 171 20.26 10.74 -2.38
N GLU A 172 21.34 11.33 -2.92
CA GLU A 172 22.28 10.67 -3.84
C GLU A 172 23.10 9.54 -3.19
N LEU A 173 23.29 9.60 -1.87
CA LEU A 173 24.11 8.65 -1.13
C LEU A 173 23.30 7.46 -0.58
N HIS A 174 21.98 7.52 -0.67
CA HIS A 174 21.12 6.50 -0.10
C HIS A 174 20.79 5.43 -1.15
N ASN A 175 20.79 4.15 -0.75
CA ASN A 175 20.28 3.06 -1.58
C ASN A 175 19.09 2.46 -0.86
N CYS A 176 17.90 2.57 -1.46
CA CYS A 176 16.70 2.05 -0.82
C CYS A 176 16.73 0.52 -0.89
N SER A 177 16.23 -0.13 0.16
CA SER A 177 16.12 -1.57 0.17
C SER A 177 14.85 -1.98 0.90
N GLN A 178 14.17 -2.98 0.35
CA GLN A 178 13.03 -3.59 1.01
C GLN A 178 13.46 -4.22 2.35
N PRO A 179 12.57 -4.24 3.37
CA PRO A 179 12.82 -4.92 4.62
C PRO A 179 13.36 -6.34 4.44
N LEU A 180 14.38 -6.74 5.21
CA LEU A 180 14.98 -8.08 5.09
C LEU A 180 13.96 -9.21 5.33
N ASP A 181 12.97 -8.94 6.16
CA ASP A 181 11.86 -9.81 6.55
C ASP A 181 10.61 -9.62 5.67
N TRP A 182 10.66 -8.82 4.61
CA TRP A 182 9.57 -8.69 3.67
C TRP A 182 9.32 -10.02 2.95
N PRO A 183 8.12 -10.64 3.07
CA PRO A 183 7.86 -12.00 2.58
C PRO A 183 8.02 -12.16 1.06
N PHE A 184 7.88 -11.07 0.30
CA PHE A 184 7.96 -11.08 -1.16
C PHE A 184 9.29 -10.55 -1.70
N ARG A 185 10.27 -10.26 -0.83
CA ARG A 185 11.59 -9.70 -1.21
C ARG A 185 12.38 -10.56 -2.19
N GLY A 186 12.14 -11.87 -2.21
CA GLY A 186 12.81 -12.81 -3.11
C GLY A 186 12.24 -12.87 -4.53
N LEU A 187 11.13 -12.18 -4.80
CA LEU A 187 10.55 -12.10 -6.13
C LEU A 187 11.35 -11.14 -7.02
N GLU A 188 11.35 -11.43 -8.31
CA GLU A 188 12.12 -10.66 -9.29
C GLU A 188 11.42 -9.33 -9.59
N SER A 189 12.09 -8.22 -9.30
CA SER A 189 11.52 -6.90 -9.48
C SER A 189 11.08 -6.65 -10.93
N ASN A 190 9.97 -5.94 -11.08
CA ASN A 190 9.26 -5.70 -12.33
C ASN A 190 8.64 -6.93 -13.00
N ILE A 191 8.71 -8.14 -12.43
CA ILE A 191 8.07 -9.34 -13.00
C ILE A 191 6.88 -9.79 -12.15
N TYR A 192 5.67 -9.47 -12.58
CA TYR A 192 4.46 -9.71 -11.81
C TYR A 192 3.70 -10.93 -12.30
N ARG A 193 3.07 -11.65 -11.36
CA ARG A 193 2.33 -12.90 -11.60
C ARG A 193 0.89 -12.81 -11.12
N LYS A 194 0.06 -13.68 -11.69
CA LYS A 194 -1.38 -13.76 -11.37
C LYS A 194 -1.67 -14.21 -9.94
N ASP A 195 -0.80 -15.02 -9.36
CA ASP A 195 -0.96 -15.64 -8.05
C ASP A 195 -0.43 -14.77 -6.89
N GLU A 196 -0.06 -13.50 -7.16
CA GLU A 196 0.31 -12.53 -6.13
C GLU A 196 -0.91 -11.99 -5.38
N SER A 197 -1.52 -12.85 -4.56
CA SER A 197 -2.62 -12.49 -3.68
C SER A 197 -2.39 -12.92 -2.23
N SER A 198 -3.04 -12.23 -1.30
CA SER A 198 -2.88 -12.47 0.13
C SER A 198 -4.08 -11.98 0.94
N ILE A 199 -4.06 -12.30 2.23
CA ILE A 199 -5.11 -11.94 3.17
C ILE A 199 -4.80 -10.59 3.78
N TRP A 200 -5.79 -9.71 3.78
CA TRP A 200 -5.77 -8.42 4.45
C TRP A 200 -6.74 -8.48 5.63
N ASN A 201 -6.34 -7.91 6.77
CA ASN A 201 -7.17 -7.93 7.98
C ASN A 201 -8.31 -6.89 7.92
N GLU A 202 -9.15 -6.88 8.95
CA GLU A 202 -10.26 -5.94 9.10
C GLU A 202 -9.84 -4.46 9.21
N PHE A 203 -8.56 -4.19 9.51
CA PHE A 203 -7.97 -2.86 9.53
C PHE A 203 -7.27 -2.49 8.22
N HIS A 204 -7.49 -3.28 7.17
CA HIS A 204 -6.93 -3.08 5.84
C HIS A 204 -5.39 -3.16 5.78
N PHE A 205 -4.76 -3.92 6.68
CA PHE A 205 -3.34 -4.25 6.63
C PHE A 205 -3.10 -5.65 6.09
N LEU A 206 -1.98 -5.83 5.39
CA LEU A 206 -1.54 -7.12 4.91
C LEU A 206 -1.15 -8.04 6.07
N GLN A 207 -1.81 -9.19 6.21
CA GLN A 207 -1.55 -10.13 7.32
C GLN A 207 -0.16 -10.76 7.24
N ALA A 208 0.37 -10.96 6.04
CA ALA A 208 1.69 -11.54 5.82
C ALA A 208 2.85 -10.56 6.10
N ALA A 209 2.57 -9.25 6.24
CA ALA A 209 3.61 -8.26 6.50
C ALA A 209 4.33 -8.55 7.85
N PRO A 210 5.57 -8.09 8.03
CA PRO A 210 6.22 -8.04 9.34
C PRO A 210 5.36 -7.30 10.37
N GLU A 211 5.37 -7.74 11.63
CA GLU A 211 4.54 -7.14 12.70
C GLU A 211 4.74 -5.63 12.84
N ARG A 212 5.99 -5.15 12.71
CA ARG A 212 6.31 -3.71 12.75
C ARG A 212 5.61 -2.89 11.66
N LEU A 213 5.19 -3.51 10.55
CA LEU A 213 4.49 -2.87 9.44
C LEU A 213 2.96 -3.04 9.51
N LYS A 214 2.44 -3.62 10.59
CA LYS A 214 1.00 -3.73 10.87
C LYS A 214 0.49 -2.64 11.81
N GLU A 215 1.39 -1.79 12.29
CA GLU A 215 1.05 -0.62 13.09
C GLU A 215 0.70 0.56 12.17
N PHE A 216 -0.38 1.25 12.52
CA PHE A 216 -0.81 2.46 11.82
C PHE A 216 -0.02 3.66 12.35
N VAL A 217 0.74 4.30 11.46
CA VAL A 217 1.45 5.54 11.73
C VAL A 217 0.85 6.63 10.87
N GLU A 218 0.08 7.52 11.50
CA GLU A 218 -0.65 8.58 10.81
C GLU A 218 0.32 9.61 10.20
N ILE A 219 0.25 9.76 8.87
CA ILE A 219 1.02 10.76 8.13
C ILE A 219 0.21 12.04 7.90
N CYS A 220 -1.06 11.88 7.49
CA CYS A 220 -1.94 12.98 7.18
C CYS A 220 -2.94 13.13 8.34
N PRO A 221 -3.02 14.30 9.00
CA PRO A 221 -4.07 14.52 9.98
C PRO A 221 -5.41 14.31 9.29
N THR A 222 -6.28 13.50 9.87
CA THR A 222 -7.65 13.33 9.36
C THR A 222 -8.42 14.64 9.50
N ASN A 223 -8.24 15.58 8.57
CA ASN A 223 -9.13 16.73 8.39
C ASN A 223 -10.50 16.32 7.82
N HIS A 224 -10.81 15.02 7.82
CA HIS A 224 -12.19 14.58 7.90
C HIS A 224 -12.74 15.03 9.25
N THR A 225 -13.19 16.28 9.32
CA THR A 225 -14.31 16.67 10.16
C THR A 225 -15.49 15.78 9.78
N ALA A 226 -15.51 14.57 10.34
CA ALA A 226 -16.76 13.99 10.77
C ALA A 226 -17.31 15.01 11.76
N SER A 227 -18.32 15.76 11.33
CA SER A 227 -19.27 16.40 12.24
C SER A 227 -19.88 15.29 13.08
N SER A 228 -19.18 14.91 14.14
CA SER A 228 -19.69 14.10 15.21
C SER A 228 -19.35 14.86 16.48
N THR A 229 -20.39 15.45 17.05
CA THR A 229 -20.43 15.87 18.44
C THR A 229 -20.33 14.61 19.31
N ALA A 230 -19.14 14.00 19.39
CA ALA A 230 -18.85 12.98 20.37
C ALA A 230 -18.41 13.68 21.66
N SER A 231 -19.34 13.77 22.62
CA SER A 231 -19.02 14.10 24.00
C SER A 231 -17.95 13.12 24.50
N SER A 232 -16.86 13.67 25.03
CA SER A 232 -15.83 12.92 25.73
C SER A 232 -16.41 12.34 27.03
N VAL A 233 -16.89 11.11 26.97
CA VAL A 233 -17.05 10.29 28.17
C VAL A 233 -15.71 9.59 28.41
N ALA A 234 -14.96 10.11 29.38
CA ALA A 234 -13.75 9.47 29.88
C ALA A 234 -14.12 8.11 30.51
N TYR A 235 -13.78 7.02 29.83
CA TYR A 235 -13.78 5.70 30.44
C TYR A 235 -12.54 5.55 31.32
N SER A 236 -12.71 5.79 32.62
CA SER A 236 -11.76 5.34 33.64
C SER A 236 -11.89 3.82 33.78
N PHE A 237 -10.90 3.08 33.28
CA PHE A 237 -10.74 1.66 33.59
C PHE A 237 -10.29 1.51 35.05
N SER A 238 -11.24 1.30 35.94
CA SER A 238 -10.96 0.78 37.28
C SER A 238 -10.76 -0.73 37.18
N PHE A 239 -9.53 -1.18 37.41
CA PHE A 239 -9.21 -2.60 37.61
C PHE A 239 -9.88 -3.10 38.89
N ILE A 240 -11.01 -3.81 38.77
CA ILE A 240 -11.59 -4.57 39.87
C ILE A 240 -10.87 -5.92 39.89
N TYR A 241 -9.96 -6.09 40.85
CA TYR A 241 -9.41 -7.40 41.23
C TYR A 241 -10.53 -8.26 41.82
N TYR A 242 -11.03 -9.22 41.06
CA TYR A 242 -11.85 -10.30 41.61
C TYR A 242 -10.94 -11.32 42.32
N PHE A 243 -10.92 -11.25 43.65
CA PHE A 243 -10.37 -12.29 44.51
C PHE A 243 -11.21 -13.56 44.37
N PHE A 244 -10.68 -14.58 43.69
CA PHE A 244 -11.22 -15.93 43.72
C PHE A 244 -10.89 -16.58 45.07
N MET A 245 -11.90 -16.74 45.94
CA MET A 245 -11.81 -17.63 47.10
C MET A 245 -12.03 -19.09 46.66
N PRO A 246 -11.20 -20.05 47.11
CA PRO A 246 -11.47 -21.46 46.89
C PRO A 246 -12.60 -21.95 47.81
N LEU A 247 -13.65 -22.49 47.20
CA LEU A 247 -14.70 -23.25 47.88
C LEU A 247 -14.13 -24.55 48.44
N VAL A 248 -13.99 -24.63 49.76
CA VAL A 248 -13.67 -25.86 50.49
C VAL A 248 -14.94 -26.70 50.62
N PHE A 249 -15.04 -27.80 49.88
CA PHE A 249 -16.07 -28.81 50.07
C PHE A 249 -15.69 -29.74 51.23
N THR A 250 -16.33 -29.58 52.39
CA THR A 250 -16.31 -30.56 53.47
C THR A 250 -17.23 -31.73 53.14
N LYS A 251 -16.62 -32.92 53.00
CA LYS A 251 -17.31 -34.19 52.74
C LYS A 251 -17.90 -34.71 54.07
N LEU A 252 -19.23 -34.61 54.23
CA LEU A 252 -19.95 -35.28 55.31
C LEU A 252 -20.04 -36.78 55.01
N ALA A 253 -19.48 -37.59 55.90
CA ALA A 253 -19.65 -39.04 55.91
C ALA A 253 -21.00 -39.40 56.56
N PRO A 254 -21.78 -40.35 56.03
CA PRO A 254 -22.88 -40.95 56.76
C PRO A 254 -22.38 -42.13 57.60
N SER A 255 -22.76 -42.07 58.88
CA SER A 255 -22.62 -43.09 59.91
C SER A 255 -23.85 -44.00 59.93
N ILE A 256 -23.60 -45.31 59.76
CA ILE A 256 -24.18 -46.45 60.50
C ILE A 256 -25.71 -46.67 60.43
N HIS A 257 -26.16 -47.79 59.83
CA HIS A 257 -26.63 -49.00 60.54
C HIS A 257 -26.89 -50.16 59.58
#